data_AF-A0A5B0SMR6-F1
#
_entry.id   AF-A0A5B0SMR6-F1
#
_cell.length_a   1.000
_cell.length_b   1.000
_cell.length_c   1.000
_cell.angle_alpha   90.00
_cell.angle_beta   90.00
_cell.angle_gamma   90.00
#
_symmetry.space_group_name_H-M   'P 1'
#
loop_
_entity.id
_entity.type
_entity.pdbx_description
1 polymer ?
#
loop_
_entity_poly.entity_id
_entity_poly.type
_entity_poly.pdbx_seq_one_letter_code
_entity_poly.pdbx_strand_id
1 'polypeptide(L)'
;MAETDRIKELETITNALDEYQAKKLFSLELRRDLIGQEASFDNSQDIDDDENLPENVHQMEVDGKLLKILDYDLNAYESHLSAVQFNWIEAAAKEKFIASTILEENGLSCSSDEIQRLNETNTEYVSILKNLHASIDRDESKILEIAQELQERYTNSQATYKLNRLLTNDIADLELELNELKMNQKEEDVELMTISEATEAAGDLERQLMEMAARHSENNQEIPRLKAQFAKEVKLVDQLRVERNALEKADGDRRRTLGGRTKSTSLAKLEAARAWLNNTTQTFKASMGILSIDVSGPDPLCPTKLQIKFGLRHPLTGTLVLDFANSPALGTLTISSAYLDQSSQDISSIVEPHVRDDQLVSLIISVQRFLGQLQSSLPEN
;
A
#
# COMPACT_ATOMS: atom_id res chain seq x y z
N MET A 1 -44.66 -26.92 0.88
CA MET A 1 -43.93 -27.56 1.99
C MET A 1 -42.42 -27.39 1.83
N ALA A 2 -41.81 -27.72 0.69
CA ALA A 2 -40.36 -27.56 0.49
C ALA A 2 -39.84 -26.11 0.57
N GLU A 3 -40.63 -25.12 0.15
CA GLU A 3 -40.23 -23.70 0.17
C GLU A 3 -40.27 -23.09 1.58
N THR A 4 -41.25 -23.48 2.39
CA THR A 4 -41.34 -23.12 3.80
C THR A 4 -40.23 -23.75 4.64
N ASP A 5 -39.76 -24.94 4.27
CA ASP A 5 -38.65 -25.61 4.93
C ASP A 5 -37.30 -24.96 4.56
N ARG A 6 -37.13 -24.55 3.29
CA ARG A 6 -35.97 -23.75 2.85
C ARG A 6 -35.87 -22.38 3.52
N ILE A 7 -37.00 -21.69 3.69
CA ILE A 7 -37.03 -20.39 4.37
C ILE A 7 -36.63 -20.56 5.85
N LYS A 8 -37.11 -21.62 6.52
CA LYS A 8 -36.71 -21.94 7.90
C LYS A 8 -35.23 -22.27 8.02
N GLU A 9 -34.66 -23.02 7.08
CA GLU A 9 -33.21 -23.30 7.08
C GLU A 9 -32.39 -22.02 6.87
N LEU A 10 -32.82 -21.13 5.96
CA LEU A 10 -32.18 -19.83 5.76
C LEU A 10 -32.30 -18.93 6.99
N GLU A 11 -33.45 -18.89 7.66
CA GLU A 11 -33.62 -18.18 8.93
C GLU A 11 -32.73 -18.74 10.03
N THR A 12 -32.55 -20.06 10.08
CA THR A 12 -31.69 -20.72 11.08
C THR A 12 -30.22 -20.40 10.82
N ILE A 13 -29.80 -20.37 9.56
CA ILE A 13 -28.45 -19.98 9.14
C ILE A 13 -28.20 -18.49 9.38
N THR A 14 -29.20 -17.64 9.11
CA THR A 14 -29.12 -16.19 9.33
C THR A 14 -29.05 -15.88 10.82
N ASN A 15 -29.88 -16.54 11.65
CA ASN A 15 -29.82 -16.40 13.10
C ASN A 15 -28.52 -16.96 13.69
N ALA A 16 -27.97 -18.05 13.13
CA ALA A 16 -26.65 -18.56 13.54
C ALA A 16 -25.53 -17.60 13.14
N LEU A 17 -25.62 -16.96 11.97
CA LEU A 17 -24.69 -15.92 11.51
C LEU A 17 -24.81 -14.65 12.35
N ASP A 18 -26.02 -14.24 12.72
CA ASP A 18 -26.29 -13.08 13.58
C ASP A 18 -25.84 -13.35 15.03
N GLU A 19 -26.05 -14.56 15.55
CA GLU A 19 -25.52 -14.96 16.87
C GLU A 19 -24.00 -15.06 16.85
N TYR A 20 -23.38 -15.46 15.73
CA TYR A 20 -21.93 -15.51 15.55
C TYR A 20 -21.32 -14.12 15.32
N GLN A 21 -22.05 -13.20 14.66
CA GLN A 21 -21.67 -11.78 14.54
C GLN A 21 -21.86 -11.03 15.86
N ALA A 22 -22.90 -11.35 16.65
CA ALA A 22 -23.13 -10.79 17.99
C ALA A 22 -22.14 -11.36 19.02
N LYS A 23 -21.73 -12.63 18.86
CA LYS A 23 -20.56 -13.23 19.54
C LYS A 23 -19.25 -12.93 18.81
N LYS A 24 -19.14 -11.76 18.14
CA LYS A 24 -17.86 -11.09 17.93
C LYS A 24 -17.19 -10.91 19.28
N LEU A 25 -16.36 -11.89 19.63
CA LEU A 25 -15.19 -11.69 20.46
C LEU A 25 -14.49 -10.44 19.91
N PHE A 26 -14.58 -9.37 20.70
CA PHE A 26 -14.09 -8.00 20.47
C PHE A 26 -14.99 -7.11 19.61
N SER A 27 -16.17 -6.74 20.14
CA SER A 27 -16.88 -5.56 19.67
C SER A 27 -15.98 -4.31 19.80
N LEU A 28 -16.09 -3.42 18.82
CA LEU A 28 -15.46 -2.08 18.86
C LEU A 28 -15.89 -1.30 20.10
N GLU A 29 -17.05 -1.60 20.67
CA GLU A 29 -17.51 -1.07 21.98
C GLU A 29 -16.68 -1.61 23.14
N LEU A 30 -16.32 -2.89 23.19
CA LEU A 30 -15.41 -3.40 24.22
C LEU A 30 -14.00 -2.82 24.08
N ARG A 31 -13.51 -2.61 22.84
CA ARG A 31 -12.26 -1.87 22.58
C ARG A 31 -12.38 -0.38 22.95
N ARG A 32 -13.53 0.26 22.73
CA ARG A 32 -13.79 1.65 23.11
C ARG A 32 -14.02 1.80 24.62
N ASP A 33 -14.50 0.77 25.31
CA ASP A 33 -14.62 0.73 26.77
C ASP A 33 -13.25 0.43 27.41
N LEU A 34 -12.42 -0.42 26.80
CA LEU A 34 -11.03 -0.68 27.25
C LEU A 34 -10.07 0.48 26.98
N ILE A 35 -10.28 1.26 25.91
CA ILE A 35 -9.46 2.43 25.56
C ILE A 35 -10.07 3.73 26.13
N GLY A 36 -11.39 3.76 26.33
CA GLY A 36 -12.14 4.91 26.85
C GLY A 36 -12.40 4.88 28.36
N GLN A 37 -12.13 3.76 29.04
CA GLN A 37 -11.81 3.79 30.46
C GLN A 37 -10.36 4.28 30.62
N GLU A 38 -10.13 5.57 30.35
CA GLU A 38 -9.34 6.31 31.33
C GLU A 38 -10.09 6.07 32.65
N ALA A 39 -9.50 5.25 33.52
CA ALA A 39 -9.93 5.20 34.89
C ALA A 39 -10.05 6.66 35.32
N SER A 40 -11.27 7.10 35.59
CA SER A 40 -11.50 8.21 36.49
C SER A 40 -10.97 7.74 37.84
N PHE A 41 -9.65 7.77 37.98
CA PHE A 41 -9.00 7.93 39.26
C PHE A 41 -9.48 9.29 39.72
N ASP A 42 -10.57 9.25 40.47
CA ASP A 42 -10.89 10.29 41.42
C ASP A 42 -9.66 10.37 42.35
N ASN A 43 -8.77 11.31 42.07
CA ASN A 43 -7.58 11.60 42.88
C ASN A 43 -7.97 12.20 44.26
N SER A 44 -9.12 11.84 44.80
CA SER A 44 -9.62 12.28 46.10
C SER A 44 -10.05 11.15 47.05
N GLN A 45 -9.87 9.88 46.67
CA GLN A 45 -9.92 8.78 47.63
C GLN A 45 -8.52 8.29 47.97
N ASP A 46 -8.14 8.55 49.22
CA ASP A 46 -7.01 7.93 49.91
C ASP A 46 -7.03 6.42 49.65
N ILE A 47 -6.12 5.96 48.79
CA ILE A 47 -5.87 4.54 48.58
C ILE A 47 -5.06 4.11 49.80
N ASP A 48 -5.66 3.24 50.63
CA ASP A 48 -4.94 2.53 51.67
C ASP A 48 -3.70 1.86 51.05
N ASP A 49 -2.52 2.29 51.51
CA ASP A 49 -1.22 1.69 51.25
C ASP A 49 -1.21 0.25 51.81
N ASP A 50 -1.79 -0.70 51.09
CA ASP A 50 -1.58 -2.12 51.39
C ASP A 50 -0.22 -2.54 50.80
N GLU A 51 0.82 -2.39 51.62
CA GLU A 51 2.25 -2.70 51.40
C GLU A 51 2.57 -4.16 50.99
N ASN A 52 1.59 -4.95 50.51
CA ASN A 52 1.74 -6.38 50.23
C ASN A 52 1.45 -6.80 48.78
N LEU A 53 1.58 -5.89 47.80
CA LEU A 53 1.68 -6.29 46.39
C LEU A 53 3.14 -6.58 46.03
N PRO A 54 3.48 -7.78 45.50
CA PRO A 54 4.84 -8.10 45.13
C PRO A 54 5.37 -7.10 44.08
N GLU A 55 6.56 -6.56 44.33
CA GLU A 55 7.24 -5.49 43.58
C GLU A 55 7.27 -5.70 42.06
N ASN A 56 7.16 -6.95 41.64
CA ASN A 56 7.11 -7.45 40.27
C ASN A 56 5.88 -6.93 39.48
N VAL A 57 4.78 -6.57 40.16
CA VAL A 57 3.52 -6.16 39.53
C VAL A 57 3.50 -4.66 39.23
N HIS A 58 4.22 -3.84 40.00
CA HIS A 58 4.33 -2.40 39.76
C HIS A 58 5.26 -2.02 38.60
N GLN A 59 6.02 -2.98 38.05
CA GLN A 59 6.98 -2.77 36.95
C GLN A 59 6.63 -3.49 35.64
N MET A 60 5.37 -3.88 35.41
CA MET A 60 4.94 -4.32 34.08
C MET A 60 4.65 -3.10 33.18
N GLU A 61 5.69 -2.34 32.82
CA GLU A 61 5.64 -1.49 31.63
C GLU A 61 5.47 -2.42 30.42
N VAL A 62 4.24 -2.57 29.93
CA VAL A 62 3.99 -3.31 28.70
C VAL A 62 4.70 -2.55 27.57
N ASP A 63 5.80 -3.12 27.08
CA ASP A 63 6.62 -2.52 26.03
C ASP A 63 5.72 -2.12 24.85
N GLY A 64 5.63 -0.81 24.59
CA GLY A 64 4.82 -0.26 23.51
C GLY A 64 5.24 -0.79 22.13
N LYS A 65 6.44 -1.35 21.99
CA LYS A 65 6.85 -2.09 20.79
C LYS A 65 6.16 -3.46 20.71
N LEU A 66 6.04 -4.18 21.83
CA LEU A 66 5.34 -5.46 21.90
C LEU A 66 3.86 -5.28 21.56
N LEU A 67 3.21 -4.24 22.09
CA LEU A 67 1.83 -3.88 21.75
C LEU A 67 1.64 -3.58 20.26
N LYS A 68 2.56 -2.85 19.64
CA LYS A 68 2.52 -2.55 18.20
C LYS A 68 2.76 -3.79 17.32
N ILE A 69 3.62 -4.70 17.75
CA ILE A 69 3.84 -5.99 17.07
C ILE A 69 2.60 -6.86 17.19
N LEU A 70 2.01 -6.95 18.39
CA LEU A 70 0.80 -7.73 18.62
C LEU A 70 -0.39 -7.20 17.80
N ASP A 71 -0.53 -5.88 17.69
CA ASP A 71 -1.59 -5.25 16.91
C ASP A 71 -1.37 -5.43 15.39
N TYR A 72 -0.11 -5.42 14.94
CA TYR A 72 0.25 -5.80 13.56
C TYR A 72 -0.08 -7.27 13.26
N ASP A 73 0.32 -8.18 14.15
CA ASP A 73 0.10 -9.60 14.00
C ASP A 73 -1.40 -9.93 14.03
N LEU A 74 -2.17 -9.32 14.94
CA LEU A 74 -3.63 -9.47 15.01
C LEU A 74 -4.32 -9.02 13.72
N ASN A 75 -3.93 -7.86 13.17
CA ASN A 75 -4.47 -7.39 11.89
C ASN A 75 -4.08 -8.30 10.72
N ALA A 76 -2.86 -8.86 10.74
CA ALA A 76 -2.41 -9.81 9.73
C ALA A 76 -3.18 -11.14 9.81
N TYR A 77 -3.42 -11.65 11.03
CA TYR A 77 -4.24 -12.84 11.24
C TYR A 77 -5.70 -12.61 10.87
N GLU A 78 -6.27 -11.45 11.16
CA GLU A 78 -7.63 -11.09 10.75
C GLU A 78 -7.76 -11.07 9.23
N SER A 79 -6.81 -10.44 8.53
CA SER A 79 -6.78 -10.41 7.06
C SER A 79 -6.61 -11.80 6.45
N HIS A 80 -5.73 -12.63 7.02
CA HIS A 80 -5.54 -14.01 6.57
C HIS A 80 -6.79 -14.86 6.84
N LEU A 81 -7.44 -14.70 8.00
CA LEU A 81 -8.67 -15.40 8.34
C LEU A 81 -9.80 -15.03 7.38
N SER A 82 -9.95 -13.75 7.03
CA SER A 82 -10.92 -13.30 6.02
C SER A 82 -10.65 -13.93 4.65
N ALA A 83 -9.38 -14.03 4.23
CA ALA A 83 -9.02 -14.69 2.96
C ALA A 83 -9.33 -16.20 2.99
N VAL A 84 -9.04 -16.87 4.11
CA VAL A 84 -9.38 -18.30 4.30
C VAL A 84 -10.90 -18.51 4.30
N GLN A 85 -11.66 -17.64 4.98
CA GLN A 85 -13.12 -17.68 4.98
C GLN A 85 -13.68 -17.50 3.56
N PHE A 86 -13.15 -16.54 2.80
CA PHE A 86 -13.56 -16.34 1.41
C PHE A 86 -13.27 -17.58 0.55
N ASN A 87 -12.07 -18.14 0.65
CA ASN A 87 -11.70 -19.35 -0.07
C ASN A 87 -12.58 -20.56 0.32
N TRP A 88 -12.96 -20.67 1.60
CA TRP A 88 -13.86 -21.71 2.06
C TRP A 88 -15.28 -21.53 1.52
N ILE A 89 -15.82 -20.30 1.53
CA ILE A 89 -17.13 -19.99 0.93
C ILE A 89 -17.11 -20.31 -0.57
N GLU A 90 -16.03 -19.93 -1.26
CA GLU A 90 -15.86 -20.23 -2.69
C GLU A 90 -15.79 -21.74 -2.95
N ALA A 91 -15.04 -22.48 -2.13
CA ALA A 91 -14.95 -23.95 -2.23
C ALA A 91 -16.31 -24.61 -1.96
N ALA A 92 -17.02 -24.19 -0.91
CA ALA A 92 -18.36 -24.69 -0.59
C ALA A 92 -19.38 -24.37 -1.68
N ALA A 93 -19.30 -23.18 -2.31
CA ALA A 93 -20.14 -22.81 -3.44
C ALA A 93 -19.84 -23.67 -4.68
N LYS A 94 -18.56 -23.93 -4.97
CA LYS A 94 -18.14 -24.83 -6.05
C LYS A 94 -18.60 -26.27 -5.79
N GLU A 95 -18.45 -26.76 -4.56
CA GLU A 95 -18.89 -28.10 -4.18
C GLU A 95 -20.42 -28.24 -4.28
N LYS A 96 -21.18 -27.24 -3.80
CA LYS A 96 -22.63 -27.20 -3.95
C LYS A 96 -23.05 -27.14 -5.42
N PHE A 97 -22.36 -26.37 -6.25
CA PHE A 97 -22.59 -26.34 -7.69
C PHE A 97 -22.32 -27.70 -8.34
N ILE A 98 -21.21 -28.35 -8.01
CA ILE A 98 -20.87 -29.69 -8.53
C ILE A 98 -21.94 -30.70 -8.07
N ALA A 99 -22.32 -30.69 -6.80
CA ALA A 99 -23.35 -31.57 -6.26
C ALA A 99 -24.72 -31.34 -6.93
N SER A 100 -25.15 -30.08 -7.08
CA SER A 100 -26.44 -29.76 -7.73
C SER A 100 -26.44 -30.05 -9.24
N THR A 101 -25.29 -29.97 -9.90
CA THR A 101 -25.19 -30.17 -11.36
C THR A 101 -24.97 -31.63 -11.74
N ILE A 102 -24.34 -32.42 -10.87
CA ILE A 102 -23.95 -33.82 -11.16
C ILE A 102 -24.83 -34.85 -10.42
N LEU A 103 -25.26 -34.57 -9.18
CA LEU A 103 -25.92 -35.57 -8.32
C LEU A 103 -27.45 -35.45 -8.25
N GLU A 104 -28.05 -34.33 -8.66
CA GLU A 104 -29.52 -34.22 -8.77
C GLU A 104 -29.98 -34.70 -10.16
N GLU A 105 -30.53 -35.93 -10.23
CA GLU A 105 -31.07 -36.57 -11.46
C GLU A 105 -32.24 -35.81 -12.12
N ASN A 106 -32.80 -34.80 -11.44
CA ASN A 106 -33.67 -33.82 -12.08
C ASN A 106 -32.78 -32.72 -12.65
N GLY A 107 -32.20 -32.96 -13.82
CA GLY A 107 -31.37 -31.98 -14.51
C GLY A 107 -32.04 -30.60 -14.44
N LEU A 108 -31.28 -29.58 -14.02
CA LEU A 108 -31.77 -28.21 -13.80
C LEU A 108 -32.68 -27.78 -14.95
N SER A 109 -33.99 -27.95 -14.78
CA SER A 109 -34.98 -27.38 -15.66
C SER A 109 -35.15 -25.93 -15.20
N CYS A 110 -34.12 -25.11 -15.39
CA CYS A 110 -34.31 -23.66 -15.35
C CYS A 110 -35.33 -23.34 -16.42
N SER A 111 -36.53 -22.96 -16.00
CA SER A 111 -37.57 -22.50 -16.92
C SER A 111 -37.02 -21.35 -17.75
N SER A 112 -37.38 -21.29 -19.03
CA SER A 112 -37.04 -20.17 -19.91
C SER A 112 -37.38 -18.81 -19.27
N ASP A 113 -38.45 -18.76 -18.47
CA ASP A 113 -38.91 -17.56 -17.77
C ASP A 113 -37.98 -17.14 -16.61
N GLU A 114 -37.26 -18.08 -16.02
CA GLU A 114 -36.31 -17.82 -14.93
C GLU A 114 -34.96 -17.36 -15.48
N ILE A 115 -34.54 -17.94 -16.61
CA ILE A 115 -33.37 -17.48 -17.37
C ILE A 115 -33.60 -16.05 -17.87
N GLN A 116 -34.79 -15.76 -18.40
CA GLN A 116 -35.13 -14.42 -18.89
C GLN A 116 -35.11 -13.37 -17.77
N ARG A 117 -35.71 -13.67 -16.61
CA ARG A 117 -35.66 -12.78 -15.43
C ARG A 117 -34.24 -12.52 -14.95
N LEU A 118 -33.40 -13.56 -14.84
CA LEU A 118 -31.99 -13.37 -14.47
C LEU A 118 -31.22 -12.52 -15.50
N ASN A 119 -31.55 -12.66 -16.78
CA ASN A 119 -30.89 -11.89 -17.84
C ASN A 119 -31.28 -10.40 -17.75
N GLU A 120 -32.54 -10.09 -17.48
CA GLU A 120 -33.01 -8.73 -17.23
C GLU A 120 -32.28 -8.11 -16.02
N THR A 121 -32.20 -8.81 -14.88
CA THR A 121 -31.46 -8.33 -13.71
C THR A 121 -29.96 -8.15 -14.00
N ASN A 122 -29.35 -9.06 -14.76
CA ASN A 122 -27.96 -8.93 -15.19
C ASN A 122 -27.75 -7.71 -16.09
N THR A 123 -28.69 -7.40 -16.99
CA THR A 123 -28.58 -6.18 -17.82
C THR A 123 -28.66 -4.91 -16.99
N GLU A 124 -29.50 -4.89 -15.95
CA GLU A 124 -29.57 -3.79 -14.99
C GLU A 124 -28.25 -3.63 -14.24
N TYR A 125 -27.67 -4.71 -13.69
CA TYR A 125 -26.38 -4.65 -13.02
C TYR A 125 -25.25 -4.21 -13.95
N VAL A 126 -25.23 -4.67 -15.20
CA VAL A 126 -24.26 -4.21 -16.21
C VAL A 126 -24.42 -2.71 -16.47
N SER A 127 -25.64 -2.18 -16.51
CA SER A 127 -25.88 -0.75 -16.68
C SER A 127 -25.38 0.06 -15.47
N ILE A 128 -25.62 -0.43 -14.25
CA ILE A 128 -25.15 0.19 -13.00
C ILE A 128 -23.62 0.20 -12.96
N LEU A 129 -22.98 -0.93 -13.32
CA LEU A 129 -21.52 -1.03 -13.36
C LEU A 129 -20.91 -0.08 -14.39
N LYS A 130 -21.50 0.06 -15.57
CA LYS A 130 -21.06 1.05 -16.56
C LYS A 130 -21.15 2.48 -16.04
N ASN A 131 -22.24 2.82 -15.34
CA ASN A 131 -22.43 4.14 -14.76
C ASN A 131 -21.43 4.43 -13.64
N LEU A 132 -21.17 3.45 -12.77
CA LEU A 132 -20.15 3.55 -11.72
C LEU A 132 -18.75 3.70 -12.31
N HIS A 133 -18.40 2.92 -13.34
CA HIS A 133 -17.11 3.03 -14.01
C HIS A 133 -16.91 4.42 -14.63
N ALA A 134 -17.92 4.95 -15.34
CA ALA A 134 -17.88 6.31 -15.87
C ALA A 134 -17.80 7.39 -14.77
N SER A 135 -18.27 7.11 -13.55
CA SER A 135 -18.10 8.01 -12.41
C SER A 135 -16.68 7.97 -11.88
N ILE A 136 -16.10 6.78 -11.77
CA ILE A 136 -14.71 6.60 -11.34
C ILE A 136 -13.75 7.32 -12.30
N ASP A 137 -13.94 7.18 -13.61
CA ASP A 137 -13.09 7.86 -14.60
C ASP A 137 -13.14 9.39 -14.47
N ARG A 138 -14.33 9.93 -14.16
CA ARG A 138 -14.52 11.36 -13.90
C ARG A 138 -13.82 11.81 -12.62
N ASP A 139 -13.96 11.03 -11.55
CA ASP A 139 -13.33 11.33 -10.26
C ASP A 139 -11.80 11.22 -10.35
N GLU A 140 -11.27 10.22 -11.07
CA GLU A 140 -9.84 10.06 -11.32
C GLU A 140 -9.27 11.25 -12.10
N SER A 141 -9.97 11.70 -13.14
CA SER A 141 -9.58 12.89 -13.90
C SER A 141 -9.52 14.14 -13.01
N LYS A 142 -10.50 14.31 -12.11
CA LYS A 142 -10.53 15.43 -11.16
C LYS A 142 -9.44 15.36 -10.11
N ILE A 143 -9.11 14.15 -9.62
CA ILE A 143 -8.01 13.94 -8.68
C ILE A 143 -6.67 14.32 -9.33
N LEU A 144 -6.46 13.94 -10.59
CA LEU A 144 -5.24 14.29 -11.32
C LEU A 144 -5.11 15.81 -11.52
N GLU A 145 -6.20 16.50 -11.85
CA GLU A 145 -6.23 17.96 -11.97
C GLU A 145 -5.86 18.64 -10.63
N ILE A 146 -6.48 18.22 -9.52
CA ILE A 146 -6.18 18.75 -8.18
C ILE A 146 -4.72 18.46 -7.78
N ALA A 147 -4.22 17.26 -8.09
CA ALA A 147 -2.83 16.90 -7.80
C ALA A 147 -1.83 17.78 -8.58
N GLN A 148 -2.14 18.10 -9.83
CA GLN A 148 -1.32 18.99 -10.65
C GLN A 148 -1.35 20.43 -10.11
N GLU A 149 -2.53 20.95 -9.75
CA GLU A 149 -2.66 22.28 -9.15
C GLU A 149 -1.90 22.37 -7.81
N LEU A 150 -1.99 21.33 -6.98
CA LEU A 150 -1.29 21.28 -5.70
C LEU A 150 0.23 21.27 -5.90
N GLN A 151 0.72 20.54 -6.90
CA GLN A 151 2.14 20.50 -7.24
C GLN A 151 2.63 21.87 -7.70
N GLU A 152 1.87 22.57 -8.56
CA GLU A 152 2.20 23.92 -9.01
C GLU A 152 2.25 24.91 -7.84
N ARG A 153 1.22 24.90 -6.98
CA ARG A 153 1.19 25.73 -5.76
C ARG A 153 2.38 25.45 -4.84
N TYR A 154 2.77 24.19 -4.67
CA TYR A 154 3.93 23.81 -3.88
C TYR A 154 5.23 24.36 -4.47
N THR A 155 5.43 24.22 -5.78
CA THR A 155 6.62 24.77 -6.46
C THR A 155 6.71 26.29 -6.36
N ASN A 156 5.58 26.99 -6.53
CA ASN A 156 5.50 28.44 -6.35
C ASN A 156 5.80 28.86 -4.91
N SER A 157 5.22 28.16 -3.92
CA SER A 157 5.50 28.42 -2.50
C SER A 157 6.97 28.22 -2.16
N GLN A 158 7.60 27.16 -2.68
CA GLN A 158 9.02 26.89 -2.49
C GLN A 158 9.91 27.97 -3.13
N ALA A 159 9.55 28.47 -4.32
CA ALA A 159 10.25 29.57 -4.97
C ALA A 159 10.15 30.86 -4.14
N THR A 160 8.96 31.19 -3.64
CA THR A 160 8.73 32.35 -2.76
C THR A 160 9.51 32.23 -1.45
N TYR A 161 9.58 31.04 -0.85
CA TYR A 161 10.37 30.82 0.36
C TYR A 161 11.87 31.02 0.13
N LYS A 162 12.40 30.53 -1.00
CA LYS A 162 13.80 30.78 -1.39
C LYS A 162 14.08 32.27 -1.59
N LEU A 163 13.17 32.98 -2.27
CA LEU A 163 13.29 34.43 -2.46
C LEU A 163 13.23 35.18 -1.12
N ASN A 164 12.33 34.79 -0.22
CA ASN A 164 12.22 35.42 1.10
C ASN A 164 13.50 35.23 1.92
N ARG A 165 14.12 34.05 1.85
CA ARG A 165 15.42 33.79 2.50
C ARG A 165 16.54 34.66 1.92
N LEU A 166 16.58 34.87 0.61
CA LEU A 166 17.54 35.78 -0.02
C LEU A 166 17.33 37.22 0.46
N LEU A 167 16.09 37.72 0.41
CA LEU A 167 15.76 39.07 0.91
C LEU A 167 16.08 39.24 2.40
N THR A 168 15.91 38.21 3.22
CA THR A 168 16.26 38.27 4.65
C THR A 168 17.76 38.43 4.85
N ASN A 169 18.58 37.75 4.03
CA ASN A 169 20.03 37.93 4.05
C ASN A 169 20.42 39.33 3.57
N ASP A 170 19.85 39.80 2.46
CA ASP A 170 20.12 41.14 1.93
C ASP A 170 19.77 42.23 2.95
N ILE A 171 18.67 42.08 3.71
CA ILE A 171 18.30 42.98 4.80
C ILE A 171 19.36 42.95 5.91
N ALA A 172 19.82 41.77 6.32
CA ALA A 172 20.84 41.65 7.36
C ALA A 172 22.17 42.29 6.93
N ASP A 173 22.57 42.13 5.66
CA ASP A 173 23.76 42.76 5.10
C ASP A 173 23.62 44.29 5.06
N LEU A 174 22.47 44.82 4.64
CA LEU A 174 22.17 46.25 4.66
C LEU A 174 22.11 46.83 6.08
N GLU A 175 21.58 46.08 7.05
CA GLU A 175 21.58 46.49 8.46
C GLU A 175 23.00 46.56 9.03
N LEU A 176 23.87 45.65 8.60
CA LEU A 176 25.28 45.65 8.99
C LEU A 176 26.02 46.83 8.37
N GLU A 177 25.84 47.10 7.08
CA GLU A 177 26.40 48.27 6.39
C GLU A 177 25.89 49.58 7.02
N LEU A 178 24.60 49.66 7.37
CA LEU A 178 24.03 50.82 8.03
C LEU A 178 24.58 51.03 9.45
N ASN A 179 24.87 49.95 10.18
CA ASN A 179 25.54 50.03 11.47
C ASN A 179 27.01 50.44 11.32
N GLU A 180 27.71 49.94 10.31
CA GLU A 180 29.08 50.37 9.99
C GLU A 180 29.12 51.85 9.62
N LEU A 181 28.18 52.34 8.81
CA LEU A 181 28.04 53.76 8.48
C LEU A 181 27.77 54.62 9.73
N LYS A 182 26.92 54.14 10.64
CA LYS A 182 26.67 54.81 11.94
C LYS A 182 27.89 54.82 12.86
N MET A 183 28.69 53.75 12.86
CA MET A 183 29.92 53.68 13.68
C MET A 183 31.08 54.46 13.05
N ASN A 184 31.12 54.54 11.72
CA ASN A 184 32.12 55.28 10.94
C ASN A 184 31.78 56.77 10.78
N GLN A 185 30.58 57.19 11.19
CA GLN A 185 30.29 58.60 11.50
C GLN A 185 31.11 59.00 12.74
N LYS A 186 32.38 59.30 12.53
CA LYS A 186 33.16 60.09 13.49
C LYS A 186 32.59 61.49 13.49
N GLU A 187 32.34 62.03 14.69
CA GLU A 187 31.90 63.41 14.91
C GLU A 187 32.85 64.48 14.31
N GLU A 188 34.02 64.08 13.80
CA GLU A 188 35.05 64.97 13.26
C GLU A 188 35.18 64.98 11.72
N ASP A 189 34.45 64.14 10.96
CA ASP A 189 34.41 64.21 9.48
C ASP A 189 33.10 64.82 8.96
N VAL A 190 32.43 65.63 9.78
CA VAL A 190 31.41 66.56 9.30
C VAL A 190 32.16 67.81 8.83
N GLU A 191 32.35 67.93 7.53
CA GLU A 191 32.59 69.22 6.91
C GLU A 191 31.52 70.17 7.49
N LEU A 192 31.95 71.12 8.32
CA LEU A 192 31.05 71.90 9.19
C LEU A 192 29.97 72.54 8.32
N MET A 193 28.78 71.94 8.36
CA MET A 193 27.60 72.39 7.64
C MET A 193 27.40 73.87 7.97
N THR A 194 27.35 74.70 6.94
CA THR A 194 27.12 76.12 7.16
C THR A 194 25.73 76.31 7.77
N ILE A 195 25.56 77.36 8.58
CA ILE A 195 24.26 77.65 9.22
C ILE A 195 23.12 77.67 8.17
N SER A 196 23.41 78.10 6.94
CA SER A 196 22.46 78.07 5.82
C SER A 196 22.01 76.65 5.46
N GLU A 197 22.95 75.72 5.29
CA GLU A 197 22.66 74.31 4.96
C GLU A 197 21.94 73.60 6.11
N ALA A 198 22.28 73.91 7.37
CA ALA A 198 21.58 73.35 8.52
C ALA A 198 20.12 73.86 8.62
N THR A 199 19.89 75.12 8.24
CA THR A 199 18.54 75.71 8.22
C THR A 199 17.72 75.15 7.06
N GLU A 200 18.34 74.90 5.90
CA GLU A 200 17.70 74.28 4.75
C GLU A 200 17.36 72.81 5.01
N ALA A 201 18.30 72.03 5.57
CA ALA A 201 18.07 70.64 5.96
C ALA A 201 16.99 70.51 7.05
N ALA A 202 16.95 71.44 8.02
CA ALA A 202 15.89 71.49 9.02
C ALA A 202 14.52 71.79 8.39
N GLY A 203 14.46 72.72 7.43
CA GLY A 203 13.22 73.02 6.70
C GLY A 203 12.75 71.87 5.80
N ASP A 204 13.68 71.12 5.20
CA ASP A 204 13.39 69.90 4.45
C ASP A 204 12.85 68.78 5.37
N LEU A 205 13.47 68.59 6.55
CA LEU A 205 13.00 67.64 7.54
C LEU A 205 11.62 68.01 8.12
N GLU A 206 11.37 69.30 8.35
CA GLU A 206 10.08 69.79 8.81
C GLU A 206 8.98 69.55 7.76
N ARG A 207 9.30 69.77 6.48
CA ARG A 207 8.41 69.44 5.35
C ARG A 207 8.14 67.94 5.25
N GLN A 208 9.18 67.11 5.38
CA GLN A 208 9.04 65.64 5.36
C GLN A 208 8.21 65.15 6.55
N LEU A 209 8.40 65.73 7.74
CA LEU A 209 7.59 65.43 8.93
C LEU A 209 6.13 65.83 8.72
N MET A 210 5.88 66.99 8.11
CA MET A 210 4.52 67.44 7.81
C MET A 210 3.83 66.54 6.77
N GLU A 211 4.57 66.10 5.75
CA GLU A 211 4.08 65.17 4.74
C GLU A 211 3.83 63.76 5.32
N MET A 212 4.74 63.27 6.17
CA MET A 212 4.57 62.01 6.91
C MET A 212 3.37 62.08 7.87
N ALA A 213 3.18 63.19 8.57
CA ALA A 213 2.04 63.41 9.45
C ALA A 213 0.71 63.46 8.67
N ALA A 214 0.71 64.08 7.48
CA ALA A 214 -0.45 64.11 6.59
C ALA A 214 -0.79 62.70 6.09
N ARG A 215 0.21 61.94 5.57
CA ARG A 215 0.02 60.54 5.15
C ARG A 215 -0.41 59.63 6.29
N HIS A 216 0.12 59.83 7.50
CA HIS A 216 -0.28 59.07 8.68
C HIS A 216 -1.71 59.40 9.11
N SER A 217 -2.15 60.66 8.97
CA SER A 217 -3.54 61.05 9.22
C SER A 217 -4.50 60.43 8.21
N GLU A 218 -4.13 60.45 6.93
CA GLU A 218 -4.89 59.85 5.83
C GLU A 218 -5.00 58.32 6.01
N ASN A 219 -3.89 57.63 6.28
CA ASN A 219 -3.87 56.21 6.61
C ASN A 219 -4.71 55.88 7.86
N ASN A 220 -4.67 56.71 8.90
CA ASN A 220 -5.48 56.51 10.11
C ASN A 220 -6.99 56.65 9.85
N GLN A 221 -7.40 57.35 8.80
CA GLN A 221 -8.80 57.45 8.37
C GLN A 221 -9.18 56.31 7.41
N GLU A 222 -8.26 55.92 6.53
CA GLU A 222 -8.52 54.93 5.48
C GLU A 222 -8.48 53.48 6.01
N ILE A 223 -7.57 53.15 6.93
CA ILE A 223 -7.43 51.81 7.51
C ILE A 223 -8.71 51.35 8.23
N PRO A 224 -9.34 52.15 9.12
CA PRO A 224 -10.60 51.74 9.75
C PRO A 224 -11.74 51.59 8.75
N ARG A 225 -11.78 52.43 7.70
CA ARG A 225 -12.79 52.38 6.65
C ARG A 225 -12.66 51.09 5.83
N LEU A 226 -11.44 50.72 5.44
CA LEU A 226 -11.16 49.47 4.73
C LEU A 226 -11.42 48.24 5.62
N LYS A 227 -11.04 48.29 6.90
CA LYS A 227 -11.35 47.23 7.87
C LYS A 227 -12.87 47.05 8.07
N ALA A 228 -13.64 48.14 8.05
CA ALA A 228 -15.09 48.07 8.12
C ALA A 228 -15.72 47.53 6.82
N GLN A 229 -15.17 47.92 5.66
CA GLN A 229 -15.63 47.46 4.35
C GLN A 229 -15.38 45.97 4.12
N PHE A 230 -14.26 45.45 4.62
CA PHE A 230 -13.84 44.05 4.44
C PHE A 230 -13.91 43.21 5.73
N ALA A 231 -14.78 43.59 6.68
CA ALA A 231 -14.84 42.95 8.00
C ALA A 231 -15.15 41.44 7.94
N LYS A 232 -15.82 40.98 6.86
CA LYS A 232 -16.12 39.56 6.64
C LYS A 232 -14.93 38.83 6.03
N GLU A 233 -14.24 39.42 5.04
CA GLU A 233 -13.04 38.82 4.45
C GLU A 233 -11.90 38.73 5.47
N VAL A 234 -11.71 39.75 6.32
CA VAL A 234 -10.67 39.72 7.37
C VAL A 234 -10.89 38.55 8.33
N LYS A 235 -12.13 38.34 8.80
CA LYS A 235 -12.46 37.19 9.67
C LYS A 235 -12.27 35.85 8.96
N LEU A 236 -12.62 35.78 7.67
CA LEU A 236 -12.42 34.58 6.86
C LEU A 236 -10.93 34.27 6.67
N VAL A 237 -10.10 35.28 6.42
CA VAL A 237 -8.64 35.13 6.30
C VAL A 237 -8.02 34.65 7.60
N ASP A 238 -8.43 35.21 8.74
CA ASP A 238 -7.95 34.75 10.05
C ASP A 238 -8.38 33.30 10.34
N GLN A 239 -9.62 32.93 9.99
CA GLN A 239 -10.11 31.56 10.12
C GLN A 239 -9.33 30.59 9.23
N LEU A 240 -9.13 30.93 7.96
CA LEU A 240 -8.35 30.13 7.00
C LEU A 240 -6.88 30.01 7.44
N ARG A 241 -6.32 31.01 8.11
CA ARG A 241 -4.95 30.97 8.65
C ARG A 241 -4.83 29.99 9.80
N VAL A 242 -5.84 29.91 10.68
CA VAL A 242 -5.91 28.92 11.76
C VAL A 242 -6.08 27.50 11.18
N GLU A 243 -6.97 27.32 10.20
CA GLU A 243 -7.18 26.04 9.52
C GLU A 243 -5.93 25.56 8.79
N ARG A 244 -5.21 26.45 8.08
CA ARG A 244 -3.95 26.14 7.42
C ARG A 244 -2.88 25.67 8.42
N ASN A 245 -2.75 26.36 9.56
CA ASN A 245 -1.78 25.97 10.59
C ASN A 245 -2.12 24.60 11.20
N ALA A 246 -3.41 24.29 11.39
CA ALA A 246 -3.84 22.98 11.86
C ALA A 246 -3.53 21.88 10.84
N LEU A 247 -3.76 22.14 9.55
CA LEU A 247 -3.43 21.24 8.44
C LEU A 247 -1.92 21.00 8.30
N GLU A 248 -1.08 22.05 8.39
CA GLU A 248 0.38 21.91 8.35
C GLU A 248 0.90 21.06 9.51
N LYS A 249 0.34 21.22 10.71
CA LYS A 249 0.70 20.41 11.88
C LYS A 249 0.33 18.95 11.66
N ALA A 250 -0.89 18.69 11.16
CA ALA A 250 -1.35 17.33 10.85
C ALA A 250 -0.51 16.66 9.73
N ASP A 251 -0.12 17.40 8.68
CA ASP A 251 0.72 16.87 7.60
C ASP A 251 2.16 16.62 8.08
N GLY A 252 2.71 17.49 8.95
CA GLY A 252 4.00 17.29 9.58
C GLY A 252 4.06 16.02 10.44
N ASP A 253 2.99 15.72 11.17
CA ASP A 253 2.86 14.50 11.97
C ASP A 253 2.65 13.26 11.09
N ARG A 254 1.89 13.39 10.00
CA ARG A 254 1.70 12.34 8.99
C ARG A 254 2.99 12.01 8.24
N ARG A 255 3.83 12.99 7.90
CA ARG A 255 5.13 12.77 7.26
C ARG A 255 6.12 12.07 8.19
N ARG A 256 6.15 12.41 9.48
CA ARG A 256 7.00 11.74 10.47
C ARG A 256 6.60 10.28 10.70
N THR A 257 5.31 9.97 10.63
CA THR A 257 4.80 8.60 10.84
C THR A 257 4.87 7.71 9.58
N LEU A 258 4.70 8.29 8.38
CA LEU A 258 4.73 7.54 7.11
C LEU A 258 6.12 7.41 6.48
N GLY A 259 7.00 8.41 6.66
CA GLY A 259 8.34 8.43 6.06
C GLY A 259 9.27 7.29 6.50
N GLY A 260 9.01 6.71 7.69
CA GLY A 260 9.71 5.52 8.18
C GLY A 260 9.17 4.18 7.65
N ARG A 261 7.90 4.10 7.24
CA ARG A 261 7.24 2.84 6.86
C ARG A 261 7.46 2.46 5.39
N THR A 262 7.53 3.41 4.47
CA THR A 262 7.51 3.08 3.03
C THR A 262 8.81 2.47 2.49
N LYS A 263 9.98 2.77 3.09
CA LYS A 263 11.27 2.22 2.64
C LYS A 263 11.61 0.83 3.19
N SER A 264 11.18 0.46 4.40
CA SER A 264 11.48 -0.88 4.95
C SER A 264 10.47 -1.95 4.51
N THR A 265 9.22 -1.57 4.25
CA THR A 265 8.14 -2.54 3.98
C THR A 265 8.23 -3.14 2.57
N SER A 266 8.72 -2.40 1.57
CA SER A 266 8.85 -2.93 0.20
C SER A 266 9.97 -3.94 0.07
N LEU A 267 11.11 -3.69 0.71
CA LEU A 267 12.27 -4.57 0.70
C LEU A 267 11.99 -5.87 1.48
N ALA A 268 11.35 -5.77 2.64
CA ALA A 268 10.91 -6.93 3.42
C ALA A 268 9.88 -7.81 2.69
N LYS A 269 8.94 -7.20 1.95
CA LYS A 269 7.98 -7.95 1.11
C LYS A 269 8.68 -8.71 -0.03
N LEU A 270 9.70 -8.10 -0.63
CA LEU A 270 10.45 -8.69 -1.73
C LEU A 270 11.33 -9.86 -1.24
N GLU A 271 11.94 -9.71 -0.06
CA GLU A 271 12.68 -10.79 0.62
C GLU A 271 11.76 -11.95 1.03
N ALA A 272 10.58 -11.66 1.58
CA ALA A 272 9.58 -12.66 1.92
C ALA A 272 9.07 -13.42 0.67
N ALA A 273 8.81 -12.72 -0.42
CA ALA A 273 8.41 -13.33 -1.69
C ALA A 273 9.52 -14.23 -2.26
N ARG A 274 10.79 -13.80 -2.17
CA ARG A 274 11.95 -14.62 -2.57
C ARG A 274 12.08 -15.88 -1.71
N ALA A 275 11.92 -15.75 -0.39
CA ALA A 275 11.96 -16.89 0.53
C ALA A 275 10.84 -17.90 0.23
N TRP A 276 9.62 -17.41 0.02
CA TRP A 276 8.49 -18.24 -0.38
C TRP A 276 8.74 -18.96 -1.71
N LEU A 277 9.20 -18.25 -2.74
CA LEU A 277 9.50 -18.85 -4.04
C LEU A 277 10.57 -19.94 -3.93
N ASN A 278 11.65 -19.70 -3.17
CA ASN A 278 12.71 -20.67 -2.94
C ASN A 278 12.18 -21.92 -2.22
N ASN A 279 11.40 -21.74 -1.15
CA ASN A 279 10.84 -22.85 -0.39
C ASN A 279 9.85 -23.67 -1.23
N THR A 280 8.93 -23.01 -1.95
CA THR A 280 7.97 -23.68 -2.82
C THR A 280 8.67 -24.43 -3.95
N THR A 281 9.72 -23.85 -4.54
CA THR A 281 10.53 -24.51 -5.58
C THR A 281 11.27 -25.72 -5.04
N GLN A 282 11.84 -25.64 -3.84
CA GLN A 282 12.50 -26.79 -3.20
C GLN A 282 11.51 -27.91 -2.87
N THR A 283 10.35 -27.57 -2.30
CA THR A 283 9.28 -28.53 -2.00
C THR A 283 8.75 -29.19 -3.27
N PHE A 284 8.57 -28.43 -4.35
CA PHE A 284 8.17 -28.96 -5.64
C PHE A 284 9.23 -29.89 -6.26
N LYS A 285 10.51 -29.49 -6.21
CA LYS A 285 11.62 -30.36 -6.66
C LYS A 285 11.64 -31.67 -5.86
N ALA A 286 11.47 -31.60 -4.55
CA ALA A 286 11.43 -32.77 -3.68
C ALA A 286 10.23 -33.68 -3.98
N SER A 287 9.02 -33.13 -4.17
CA SER A 287 7.82 -33.92 -4.48
C SER A 287 7.88 -34.58 -5.86
N MET A 288 8.53 -33.93 -6.82
CA MET A 288 8.78 -34.47 -8.16
C MET A 288 10.01 -35.39 -8.23
N GLY A 289 10.76 -35.56 -7.14
CA GLY A 289 12.00 -36.33 -7.13
C GLY A 289 13.09 -35.72 -8.00
N ILE A 290 13.07 -34.41 -8.26
CA ILE A 290 14.08 -33.71 -9.05
C ILE A 290 15.27 -33.34 -8.15
N LEU A 291 16.44 -33.88 -8.47
CA LEU A 291 17.70 -33.60 -7.76
C LEU A 291 18.36 -32.32 -8.26
N SER A 292 18.36 -32.09 -9.57
CA SER A 292 18.94 -30.88 -10.17
C SER A 292 18.30 -30.56 -11.52
N ILE A 293 18.34 -29.28 -11.86
CA ILE A 293 17.91 -28.75 -13.15
C ILE A 293 19.07 -27.88 -13.63
N ASP A 294 19.75 -28.33 -14.67
CA ASP A 294 20.89 -27.67 -15.27
C ASP A 294 20.49 -27.17 -16.66
N VAL A 295 20.87 -25.94 -16.98
CA VAL A 295 20.55 -25.31 -18.25
C VAL A 295 21.87 -25.01 -18.95
N SER A 296 22.01 -25.39 -20.22
CA SER A 296 23.25 -25.22 -20.98
C SER A 296 22.96 -24.76 -22.40
N GLY A 297 23.91 -24.03 -22.98
CA GLY A 297 23.81 -23.52 -24.34
C GLY A 297 24.99 -22.63 -24.69
N PRO A 298 25.17 -22.31 -25.98
CA PRO A 298 26.23 -21.40 -26.45
C PRO A 298 26.03 -19.96 -25.95
N ASP A 299 24.79 -19.56 -25.63
CA ASP A 299 24.43 -18.25 -25.08
C ASP A 299 23.72 -18.41 -23.72
N PRO A 300 24.20 -17.78 -22.62
CA PRO A 300 23.54 -17.79 -21.32
C PRO A 300 22.13 -17.17 -21.35
N LEU A 301 21.84 -16.29 -22.30
CA LEU A 301 20.54 -15.62 -22.46
C LEU A 301 19.56 -16.44 -23.31
N CYS A 302 20.05 -17.42 -24.07
CA CYS A 302 19.24 -18.28 -24.94
C CYS A 302 19.71 -19.73 -24.83
N PRO A 303 19.36 -20.42 -23.73
CA PRO A 303 19.83 -21.77 -23.49
C PRO A 303 19.18 -22.77 -24.44
N THR A 304 20.00 -23.57 -25.11
CA THR A 304 19.54 -24.55 -26.11
C THR A 304 19.26 -25.93 -25.51
N LYS A 305 19.67 -26.18 -24.27
CA LYS A 305 19.53 -27.48 -23.60
C LYS A 305 19.11 -27.35 -22.14
N LEU A 306 18.18 -28.21 -21.73
CA LEU A 306 17.74 -28.37 -20.35
C LEU A 306 17.97 -29.81 -19.90
N GLN A 307 18.70 -29.99 -18.81
CA GLN A 307 18.98 -31.28 -18.20
C GLN A 307 18.30 -31.34 -16.84
N ILE A 308 17.50 -32.38 -16.62
CA ILE A 308 16.78 -32.60 -15.37
C ILE A 308 17.20 -33.95 -14.82
N LYS A 309 17.85 -33.94 -13.65
CA LYS A 309 18.24 -35.17 -12.96
C LYS A 309 17.17 -35.53 -11.94
N PHE A 310 16.59 -36.71 -12.09
CA PHE A 310 15.65 -37.30 -11.17
C PHE A 310 16.35 -38.30 -10.24
N GLY A 311 16.01 -38.24 -8.97
CA GLY A 311 16.39 -39.22 -7.96
C GLY A 311 15.47 -40.42 -8.05
N LEU A 312 16.07 -41.59 -8.30
CA LEU A 312 15.40 -42.88 -8.22
C LEU A 312 15.81 -43.55 -6.88
N ARG A 313 15.43 -44.81 -6.61
CA ARG A 313 15.94 -45.53 -5.41
C ARG A 313 17.47 -45.51 -5.41
N HIS A 314 18.10 -45.13 -4.29
CA HIS A 314 19.56 -45.06 -4.16
C HIS A 314 20.23 -46.37 -4.62
N PRO A 315 21.25 -46.33 -5.52
CA PRO A 315 21.97 -45.18 -6.09
C PRO A 315 21.55 -44.79 -7.53
N LEU A 316 20.34 -45.14 -7.98
CA LEU A 316 19.91 -44.89 -9.35
C LEU A 316 19.49 -43.43 -9.55
N THR A 317 19.88 -42.84 -10.68
CA THR A 317 19.47 -41.50 -11.12
C THR A 317 19.12 -41.54 -12.61
N GLY A 318 18.01 -40.91 -13.00
CA GLY A 318 17.64 -40.75 -14.40
C GLY A 318 17.86 -39.30 -14.83
N THR A 319 18.48 -39.06 -15.98
CA THR A 319 18.71 -37.70 -16.50
C THR A 319 17.91 -37.51 -17.77
N LEU A 320 16.92 -36.63 -17.75
CA LEU A 320 16.19 -36.19 -18.95
C LEU A 320 16.90 -35.00 -19.57
N VAL A 321 17.23 -35.11 -20.85
CA VAL A 321 17.81 -34.03 -21.65
C VAL A 321 16.77 -33.57 -22.65
N LEU A 322 16.50 -32.26 -22.67
CA LEU A 322 15.67 -31.61 -23.67
C LEU A 322 16.54 -30.68 -24.49
N ASP A 323 16.44 -30.78 -25.80
CA ASP A 323 17.00 -29.80 -26.73
C ASP A 323 15.88 -28.85 -27.19
N PHE A 324 16.22 -27.58 -27.33
CA PHE A 324 15.33 -26.54 -27.83
C PHE A 324 15.81 -26.03 -29.19
N ALA A 325 14.87 -25.75 -30.07
CA ALA A 325 15.08 -25.07 -31.34
C ALA A 325 14.41 -23.68 -31.32
N ASN A 326 14.98 -22.75 -32.10
CA ASN A 326 14.40 -21.43 -32.27
C ASN A 326 13.09 -21.52 -33.07
N SER A 327 12.00 -21.01 -32.50
CA SER A 327 10.75 -20.86 -33.22
C SER A 327 10.80 -19.60 -34.11
N PRO A 328 10.50 -19.71 -35.41
CA PRO A 328 10.49 -18.55 -36.31
C PRO A 328 9.40 -17.52 -35.98
N ALA A 329 8.39 -17.89 -35.19
CA ALA A 329 7.16 -17.11 -35.08
C ALA A 329 7.18 -16.04 -33.97
N LEU A 330 8.01 -16.18 -32.91
CA LEU A 330 7.92 -15.31 -31.72
C LEU A 330 9.25 -15.11 -30.95
N GLY A 331 10.39 -15.57 -31.46
CA GLY A 331 11.65 -15.52 -30.68
C GLY A 331 11.62 -16.40 -29.43
N THR A 332 10.69 -17.35 -29.37
CA THR A 332 10.54 -18.34 -28.30
C THR A 332 11.26 -19.63 -28.67
N LEU A 333 11.72 -20.36 -27.66
CA LEU A 333 12.32 -21.68 -27.81
C LEU A 333 11.21 -22.74 -27.76
N THR A 334 11.18 -23.61 -28.76
CA THR A 334 10.28 -24.78 -28.81
C THR A 334 11.07 -26.05 -28.55
N ILE A 335 10.46 -27.04 -27.92
CA ILE A 335 11.11 -28.32 -27.66
C ILE A 335 11.38 -29.00 -29.02
N SER A 336 12.64 -29.33 -29.31
CA SER A 336 13.01 -30.03 -30.56
C SER A 336 13.12 -31.53 -30.36
N SER A 337 13.65 -31.94 -29.20
CA SER A 337 13.84 -33.34 -28.85
C SER A 337 13.94 -33.50 -27.34
N ALA A 338 13.57 -34.67 -26.83
CA ALA A 338 13.84 -35.06 -25.46
C ALA A 338 14.24 -36.53 -25.39
N TYR A 339 15.24 -36.85 -24.56
CA TYR A 339 15.75 -38.21 -24.41
C TYR A 339 16.31 -38.44 -23.00
N LEU A 340 16.40 -39.70 -22.57
CA LEU A 340 17.07 -40.06 -21.32
C LEU A 340 18.56 -40.27 -21.59
N ASP A 341 19.40 -39.49 -20.93
CA ASP A 341 20.85 -39.65 -20.99
C ASP A 341 21.27 -40.96 -20.32
N GLN A 342 22.19 -41.69 -20.97
CA GLN A 342 22.73 -42.96 -20.49
C GLN A 342 21.69 -44.07 -20.21
N SER A 343 20.52 -44.00 -20.85
CA SER A 343 19.46 -45.02 -20.74
C SER A 343 19.27 -45.79 -22.05
N SER A 344 19.04 -47.10 -21.95
CA SER A 344 18.64 -47.95 -23.09
C SER A 344 17.11 -48.03 -23.29
N GLN A 345 16.33 -47.32 -22.46
CA GLN A 345 14.87 -47.29 -22.54
C GLN A 345 14.42 -46.28 -23.60
N ASP A 346 13.59 -46.72 -24.53
CA ASP A 346 12.96 -45.84 -25.51
C ASP A 346 11.77 -45.11 -24.88
N ILE A 347 11.81 -43.78 -24.93
CA ILE A 347 10.73 -42.91 -24.43
C ILE A 347 10.03 -42.13 -25.55
N SER A 348 10.32 -42.44 -26.82
CA SER A 348 9.77 -41.73 -27.98
C SER A 348 8.24 -41.67 -27.96
N SER A 349 7.58 -42.75 -27.55
CA SER A 349 6.11 -42.83 -27.45
C SER A 349 5.49 -41.88 -26.41
N ILE A 350 6.27 -41.48 -25.41
CA ILE A 350 5.86 -40.52 -24.37
C ILE A 350 6.25 -39.10 -24.77
N VAL A 351 7.41 -38.95 -25.42
CA VAL A 351 7.98 -37.65 -25.79
C VAL A 351 7.24 -37.03 -26.98
N GLU A 352 6.97 -37.80 -28.04
CA GLU A 352 6.44 -37.30 -29.31
C GLU A 352 5.14 -36.47 -29.18
N PRO A 353 4.12 -36.87 -28.38
CA PRO A 353 2.92 -36.07 -28.20
C PRO A 353 3.22 -34.71 -27.55
N HIS A 354 4.10 -34.69 -26.54
CA HIS A 354 4.39 -33.48 -25.78
C HIS A 354 5.36 -32.53 -26.49
N VAL A 355 6.24 -33.06 -27.35
CA VAL A 355 7.08 -32.24 -28.24
C VAL A 355 6.23 -31.57 -29.32
N ARG A 356 5.26 -32.30 -29.88
CA ARG A 356 4.35 -31.76 -30.89
C ARG A 356 3.49 -30.60 -30.36
N ASP A 357 3.04 -30.73 -29.12
CA ASP A 357 2.18 -29.74 -28.46
C ASP A 357 2.96 -28.70 -27.64
N ASP A 358 4.30 -28.74 -27.67
CA ASP A 358 5.22 -27.86 -26.92
C ASP A 358 4.95 -27.79 -25.40
N GLN A 359 4.59 -28.93 -24.78
CA GLN A 359 4.18 -29.01 -23.38
C GLN A 359 5.30 -29.48 -22.46
N LEU A 360 6.19 -28.55 -22.08
CA LEU A 360 7.36 -28.85 -21.24
C LEU A 360 7.01 -29.50 -19.89
N VAL A 361 6.06 -28.91 -19.15
CA VAL A 361 5.72 -29.39 -17.79
C VAL A 361 5.07 -30.76 -17.84
N SER A 362 4.14 -30.98 -18.79
CA SER A 362 3.49 -32.27 -19.00
C SER A 362 4.52 -33.35 -19.36
N LEU A 363 5.49 -33.03 -20.22
CA LEU A 363 6.56 -33.94 -20.62
C LEU A 363 7.39 -34.40 -19.41
N ILE A 364 7.80 -33.47 -18.56
CA ILE A 364 8.59 -33.76 -17.34
C ILE A 364 7.82 -34.70 -16.41
N ILE A 365 6.52 -34.46 -16.20
CA ILE A 365 5.66 -35.30 -15.35
C ILE A 365 5.49 -36.69 -15.96
N SER A 366 5.23 -36.79 -17.26
CA SER A 366 5.05 -38.06 -17.97
C SER A 366 6.29 -38.93 -17.92
N VAL A 367 7.47 -38.34 -18.14
CA VAL A 367 8.77 -39.06 -18.03
C VAL A 367 9.05 -39.48 -16.60
N GLN A 368 8.78 -38.62 -15.61
CA GLN A 368 8.95 -38.98 -14.19
C GLN A 368 8.05 -40.15 -13.78
N ARG A 369 6.78 -40.16 -14.22
CA ARG A 369 5.85 -41.28 -13.97
C ARG A 369 6.32 -42.57 -14.64
N PHE A 370 6.80 -42.48 -15.89
CA PHE A 370 7.34 -43.64 -16.59
C PHE A 370 8.55 -44.23 -15.87
N LEU A 371 9.49 -43.38 -15.43
CA LEU A 371 10.62 -43.80 -14.61
C LEU A 371 10.17 -44.43 -13.28
N GLY A 372 9.13 -43.90 -12.64
CA GLY A 372 8.52 -44.50 -11.44
C GLY A 372 7.85 -45.87 -11.70
N GLN A 373 7.22 -46.06 -12.85
CA GLN A 373 6.61 -47.35 -13.22
C GLN A 373 7.66 -48.41 -13.54
N LEU A 374 8.73 -48.04 -14.23
CA LEU A 374 9.89 -48.90 -14.45
C LEU A 374 10.52 -49.37 -13.13
N GLN A 375 10.48 -48.55 -12.08
CA GLN A 375 10.93 -48.97 -10.74
C GLN A 375 10.00 -50.00 -10.09
N SER A 376 8.68 -49.85 -10.21
CA SER A 376 7.71 -50.76 -9.59
C SER A 376 7.67 -52.17 -10.21
N SER A 377 8.28 -52.35 -11.37
CA SER A 377 8.33 -53.62 -12.11
C SER A 377 9.63 -54.41 -11.90
N LEU A 378 10.60 -53.87 -11.17
CA LEU A 378 11.83 -54.57 -10.77
C LEU A 378 11.60 -55.34 -9.46
N PRO A 379 11.97 -56.63 -9.36
CA PRO A 379 11.80 -57.39 -8.12
C PRO A 379 12.61 -56.79 -6.98
N GLU A 380 12.02 -56.72 -5.78
CA GLU A 380 12.71 -56.31 -4.56
C GLU A 380 13.81 -57.33 -4.25
N ASN A 381 15.08 -56.88 -4.32
CA ASN A 381 16.24 -57.62 -3.82
C ASN A 381 16.58 -57.18 -2.39
#